data_AF-A0A6A0HJ28-F1
#
_entry.id   AF-A0A6A0HJ28-F1
#
_cell.length_a   1.000
_cell.length_b   1.000
_cell.length_c   1.000
_cell.angle_alpha   90.00
_cell.angle_beta   90.00
_cell.angle_gamma   90.00
#
_symmetry.space_group_name_H-M   'P 1'
#
loop_
_entity.id
_entity.type
_entity.pdbx_description
1 polymer ?
#
loop_
_entity_poly.entity_id
_entity_poly.type
_entity_poly.pdbx_seq_one_letter_code
_entity_poly.pdbx_strand_id
1 'polypeptide(L)'
;MKSKHRSSNGRFLPGNSGGPGRPSKPFRKAYWDATSEEVTVNDWRAIVRQAKVDALGYEMQGKKRETIKDSTPQTRHQARMFLALYLLGRPAQVTWVLESEVAFGEAAEMLRLKAQEIGVEVEGDPALQAIIQSLEQQAGTARERRLAKISSNGHTRRRPVS
;
A
#
# COMPACT_ATOMS: atom_id res chain seq x y z
N MET A 1 32.57 7.09 -0.34
CA MET A 1 32.74 6.48 -1.68
C MET A 1 32.24 7.47 -2.73
N LYS A 2 33.07 7.89 -3.69
CA LYS A 2 32.63 8.79 -4.79
C LYS A 2 31.74 8.00 -5.74
N SER A 3 30.49 8.43 -5.94
CA SER A 3 29.58 7.76 -6.87
C SER A 3 30.16 7.83 -8.28
N LYS A 4 30.31 6.68 -8.95
CA LYS A 4 30.94 6.50 -10.28
C LYS A 4 30.30 7.33 -11.42
N HIS A 5 29.19 8.03 -11.15
CA HIS A 5 28.34 8.71 -12.13
C HIS A 5 28.26 10.23 -11.95
N ARG A 6 29.00 10.81 -10.99
CA ARG A 6 28.98 12.26 -10.73
C ARG A 6 30.39 12.84 -10.75
N SER A 7 30.53 14.02 -11.35
CA SER A 7 31.73 14.85 -11.29
C SER A 7 32.02 15.35 -9.87
N SER A 8 33.23 15.90 -9.66
CA SER A 8 33.62 16.55 -8.40
C SER A 8 32.69 17.70 -7.99
N ASN A 9 31.99 18.30 -8.96
CA ASN A 9 31.07 19.43 -8.73
C ASN A 9 29.61 18.98 -8.64
N GLY A 10 29.35 17.67 -8.46
CA GLY A 10 28.01 17.10 -8.27
C GLY A 10 27.16 16.96 -9.54
N ARG A 11 27.64 17.42 -10.70
CA ARG A 11 26.98 17.23 -12.01
C ARG A 11 27.15 15.80 -12.50
N PHE A 12 26.18 15.29 -13.28
CA PHE A 12 26.29 13.99 -13.93
C PHE A 12 27.44 13.97 -14.94
N LEU A 13 28.18 12.86 -14.99
CA LEU A 13 29.21 12.65 -16.00
C LEU A 13 28.56 12.44 -17.39
N PRO A 14 29.23 12.84 -18.49
CA PRO A 14 28.76 12.58 -19.85
C PRO A 14 28.37 11.11 -20.05
N GLY A 15 27.25 10.85 -20.73
CA GLY A 15 26.70 9.50 -20.91
C GLY A 15 25.73 9.04 -19.81
N ASN A 16 25.62 9.76 -18.69
CA ASN A 16 24.57 9.54 -17.71
C ASN A 16 23.51 10.64 -17.86
N SER A 17 22.50 10.41 -18.70
CA SER A 17 21.26 11.16 -18.63
C SER A 17 20.63 10.83 -17.28
N GLY A 18 20.79 11.71 -16.28
CA GLY A 18 20.00 11.61 -15.05
C GLY A 18 18.54 11.36 -15.43
N GLY A 19 17.82 10.58 -14.61
CA GLY A 19 16.42 10.23 -14.87
C GLY A 19 15.58 11.48 -15.22
N PRO A 20 14.39 11.29 -15.83
CA PRO A 20 13.58 12.37 -16.38
C PRO A 20 13.59 13.57 -15.43
N GLY A 21 14.18 14.67 -15.90
CA GLY A 21 14.45 15.83 -15.07
C GLY A 21 13.17 16.33 -14.39
N ARG A 22 13.33 17.07 -13.29
CA ARG A 22 12.19 17.71 -12.62
C ARG A 22 11.34 18.44 -13.66
N PRO A 23 10.02 18.16 -13.77
CA PRO A 23 9.15 18.87 -14.70
C PRO A 23 9.28 20.39 -14.54
N SER A 24 9.21 21.10 -15.66
CA SER A 24 9.36 22.55 -15.67
C SER A 24 8.34 23.23 -14.76
N LYS A 25 8.68 24.41 -14.21
CA LYS A 25 7.77 25.16 -13.35
C LYS A 25 6.40 25.45 -14.02
N PRO A 26 6.34 25.88 -15.31
CA PRO A 26 5.06 26.08 -16.00
C PRO A 26 4.22 24.81 -16.10
N PHE A 27 4.84 23.68 -16.42
CA PHE A 27 4.13 22.39 -16.51
C PHE A 27 3.51 21.99 -15.16
N ARG A 28 4.27 22.16 -14.07
CA ARG A 28 3.76 21.91 -12.72
C ARG A 28 2.59 22.81 -12.36
N LYS A 29 2.64 24.09 -12.74
CA LYS A 29 1.55 25.04 -12.50
C LYS A 29 0.28 24.61 -13.26
N ALA A 30 0.41 24.26 -14.54
CA ALA A 30 -0.73 23.80 -15.33
C ALA A 30 -1.39 22.54 -14.73
N TYR A 31 -0.58 21.58 -14.27
CA TYR A 31 -1.09 20.40 -13.57
C TYR A 31 -1.80 20.77 -12.26
N TRP A 32 -1.19 21.64 -11.45
CA TRP A 32 -1.78 22.10 -10.19
C TRP A 32 -3.11 22.80 -10.43
N ASP A 33 -3.15 23.75 -11.36
CA ASP A 33 -4.34 24.53 -11.70
C ASP A 33 -5.49 23.58 -12.09
N ALA A 34 -5.24 22.65 -13.03
CA ALA A 34 -6.23 21.64 -13.44
C ALA A 34 -6.71 20.77 -12.27
N THR A 35 -5.81 20.29 -11.42
CA THR A 35 -6.22 19.47 -10.26
C THR A 35 -6.98 20.25 -9.19
N SER A 36 -6.65 21.54 -9.00
CA SER A 36 -7.27 22.40 -7.99
C SER A 36 -8.64 22.93 -8.41
N GLU A 37 -8.90 22.97 -9.72
CA GLU A 37 -10.20 23.28 -10.29
C GLU A 37 -11.19 22.12 -10.08
N GLU A 38 -10.73 20.88 -10.28
CA GLU A 38 -11.57 19.69 -10.12
C GLU A 38 -11.78 19.28 -8.66
N VAL A 39 -10.75 19.39 -7.82
CA VAL A 39 -10.81 18.99 -6.41
C VAL A 39 -10.49 20.18 -5.54
N THR A 40 -11.54 20.86 -5.09
CA THR A 40 -11.37 22.01 -4.20
C THR A 40 -10.99 21.56 -2.79
N VAL A 41 -10.45 22.49 -1.99
CA VAL A 41 -10.18 22.24 -0.57
C VAL A 41 -11.46 21.88 0.19
N ASN A 42 -12.62 22.36 -0.24
CA ASN A 42 -13.90 22.05 0.40
C ASN A 42 -14.36 20.62 0.09
N ASP A 43 -14.21 20.18 -1.16
CA ASP A 43 -14.47 18.79 -1.56
C ASP A 43 -13.58 17.84 -0.77
N TRP A 44 -12.30 18.20 -0.67
CA TRP A 44 -11.35 17.42 0.11
C TRP A 44 -11.73 17.33 1.60
N ARG A 45 -12.16 18.44 2.21
CA ARG A 45 -12.66 18.44 3.59
C ARG A 45 -13.91 17.58 3.75
N ALA A 46 -14.82 17.60 2.78
CA ALA A 46 -16.02 16.78 2.79
C ALA A 46 -15.68 15.29 2.74
N ILE A 47 -14.78 14.88 1.85
CA ILE A 47 -14.29 13.49 1.72
C ILE A 47 -13.68 13.01 3.04
N VAL A 48 -12.77 13.80 3.64
CA VAL A 48 -12.11 13.41 4.89
C VAL A 48 -13.11 13.32 6.05
N ARG A 49 -14.10 14.22 6.12
CA ARG A 49 -15.16 14.16 7.14
C ARG A 49 -16.00 12.89 6.99
N GLN A 50 -16.41 12.57 5.76
CA GLN A 50 -17.19 11.36 5.50
C GLN A 50 -16.39 10.11 5.84
N ALA A 51 -15.15 10.01 5.38
CA ALA A 51 -14.28 8.87 5.70
C ALA A 51 -14.07 8.70 7.22
N LYS A 52 -13.99 9.80 7.98
CA LYS A 52 -13.93 9.73 9.45
C LYS A 52 -15.23 9.17 10.04
N VAL A 53 -16.37 9.67 9.59
CA VAL A 53 -17.69 9.23 10.04
C VAL A 53 -17.88 7.73 9.74
N ASP A 54 -17.54 7.29 8.53
CA ASP A 54 -17.59 5.89 8.11
C ASP A 54 -16.64 5.02 8.92
N ALA A 55 -15.41 5.48 9.21
CA ALA A 55 -14.44 4.76 10.02
C ALA A 55 -14.89 4.57 11.47
N LEU A 56 -15.63 5.54 12.02
CA LEU A 56 -16.19 5.51 13.36
C LEU A 56 -17.49 4.70 13.42
N GLY A 57 -18.27 4.68 12.34
CA GLY A 57 -19.61 4.08 12.27
C GLY A 57 -20.68 4.90 12.99
N TYR A 58 -20.36 6.14 13.34
CA TYR A 58 -21.28 7.08 13.97
C TYR A 58 -20.93 8.52 13.57
N GLU A 59 -21.92 9.39 13.61
CA GLU A 59 -21.76 10.82 13.47
C GLU A 59 -21.99 11.51 14.83
N MET A 60 -21.38 12.69 15.01
CA MET A 60 -21.58 13.52 16.19
C MET A 60 -22.62 14.61 15.88
N GLN A 61 -23.73 14.63 16.61
CA GLN A 61 -24.65 15.77 16.65
C GLN A 61 -24.47 16.52 17.98
N GLY A 62 -23.64 17.56 17.95
CA GLY A 62 -23.21 18.25 19.16
C GLY A 62 -22.41 17.32 20.09
N LYS A 63 -22.96 17.02 21.27
CA LYS A 63 -22.35 16.08 22.24
C LYS A 63 -22.85 14.64 22.11
N LYS A 64 -23.88 14.40 21.29
CA LYS A 64 -24.52 13.10 21.13
C LYS A 64 -23.90 12.32 19.96
N ARG A 65 -23.80 11.00 20.10
CA ARG A 65 -23.40 10.07 19.05
C ARG A 65 -24.64 9.44 18.42
N GLU A 66 -24.72 9.47 17.10
CA GLU A 66 -25.75 8.78 16.33
C GLU A 66 -25.10 7.73 15.44
N THR A 67 -25.46 6.46 15.66
CA THR A 67 -24.92 5.34 14.89
C THR A 67 -25.47 5.36 13.47
N ILE A 68 -24.61 5.12 12.49
CA ILE A 68 -25.02 5.00 11.09
C ILE A 68 -25.61 3.61 10.87
N LYS A 69 -26.87 3.58 10.42
CA LYS A 69 -27.63 2.34 10.20
C LYS A 69 -26.92 1.37 9.24
N ASP A 70 -26.28 1.91 8.21
CA ASP A 70 -25.64 1.13 7.14
C ASP A 70 -24.13 0.89 7.38
N SER A 71 -23.63 1.20 8.58
CA SER A 71 -22.22 0.97 8.90
C SER A 71 -21.94 -0.51 9.13
N THR A 72 -21.33 -1.17 8.15
CA THR A 72 -20.85 -2.55 8.25
C THR A 72 -19.40 -2.59 8.77
N PRO A 73 -18.93 -3.73 9.31
CA PRO A 73 -17.51 -3.90 9.64
C PRO A 73 -16.58 -3.63 8.45
N GLN A 74 -17.00 -4.00 7.25
CA GLN A 74 -16.26 -3.83 6.00
C GLN A 74 -16.13 -2.35 5.63
N THR A 75 -17.22 -1.57 5.67
CA THR A 75 -17.16 -0.13 5.35
C THR A 75 -16.31 0.64 6.36
N ARG A 76 -16.42 0.30 7.65
CA ARG A 76 -15.53 0.85 8.69
C ARG A 76 -14.05 0.54 8.42
N HIS A 77 -13.75 -0.68 8.02
CA HIS A 77 -12.38 -1.09 7.71
C HIS A 77 -11.82 -0.36 6.49
N GLN A 78 -12.59 -0.28 5.39
CA GLN A 78 -12.20 0.44 4.17
C GLN A 78 -11.94 1.92 4.45
N ALA A 79 -12.80 2.57 5.22
CA ALA A 79 -12.63 3.98 5.58
C ALA A 79 -11.37 4.22 6.45
N ARG A 80 -11.09 3.32 7.39
CA ARG A 80 -9.83 3.35 8.17
C ARG A 80 -8.61 3.17 7.28
N MET A 81 -8.69 2.24 6.33
CA MET A 81 -7.61 2.01 5.36
C MET A 81 -7.36 3.23 4.49
N PHE A 82 -8.41 3.86 3.95
CA PHE A 82 -8.31 5.10 3.19
C PHE A 82 -7.60 6.20 4.00
N LEU A 83 -8.06 6.45 5.23
CA LEU A 83 -7.47 7.48 6.10
C LEU A 83 -6.01 7.16 6.45
N ALA A 84 -5.69 5.91 6.77
CA ALA A 84 -4.33 5.50 7.11
C ALA A 84 -3.38 5.69 5.92
N LEU A 85 -3.75 5.20 4.74
CA LEU A 85 -2.92 5.29 3.53
C LEU A 85 -2.73 6.75 3.08
N TYR A 86 -3.78 7.57 3.18
CA TYR A 86 -3.76 8.93 2.67
C TYR A 86 -3.11 9.91 3.65
N LEU A 87 -3.47 9.90 4.94
CA LEU A 87 -3.02 10.90 5.91
C LEU A 87 -1.66 10.59 6.51
N LEU A 88 -1.37 9.32 6.75
CA LEU A 88 -0.13 8.88 7.39
C LEU A 88 0.91 8.43 6.36
N GLY A 89 0.53 8.36 5.08
CA GLY A 89 1.26 7.64 4.04
C GLY A 89 1.19 6.13 4.26
N ARG A 90 1.74 5.33 3.32
CA ARG A 90 2.00 3.92 3.61
C ARG A 90 2.95 3.90 4.81
N PRO A 91 2.59 3.31 5.96
CA PRO A 91 3.56 3.06 7.01
C PRO A 91 4.76 2.35 6.36
N ALA A 92 6.00 2.74 6.66
CA ALA A 92 7.17 2.05 6.11
C ALA A 92 7.05 0.52 6.27
N GLN A 93 6.39 0.09 7.36
CA GLN A 93 6.03 -1.27 7.68
C GLN A 93 5.05 -1.94 6.67
N VAL A 94 4.09 -1.19 6.10
CA VAL A 94 3.13 -1.68 5.09
C VAL A 94 3.77 -1.82 3.72
N THR A 95 4.71 -0.94 3.34
CA THR A 95 5.52 -1.13 2.13
C THR A 95 6.25 -2.47 2.17
N TRP A 96 6.87 -2.82 3.30
CA TRP A 96 7.61 -4.08 3.44
C TRP A 96 6.70 -5.32 3.48
N VAL A 97 5.50 -5.18 4.05
CA VAL A 97 4.50 -6.26 4.12
C VAL A 97 3.86 -6.52 2.75
N LEU A 98 3.46 -5.46 2.04
CA LEU A 98 2.88 -5.59 0.69
C LEU A 98 3.93 -6.01 -0.33
N GLU A 99 5.16 -5.49 -0.28
CA GLU A 99 6.23 -5.92 -1.20
C GLU A 99 6.61 -7.39 -1.03
N SER A 100 6.53 -7.94 0.19
CA SER A 100 6.82 -9.37 0.42
C SER A 100 5.67 -10.30 0.01
N GLU A 101 4.42 -9.96 0.29
CA GLU A 101 3.26 -10.77 -0.16
C GLU A 101 3.07 -10.70 -1.68
N VAL A 102 3.27 -9.52 -2.27
CA VAL A 102 3.23 -9.34 -3.73
C VAL A 102 4.41 -10.08 -4.38
N ALA A 103 5.62 -10.04 -3.82
CA ALA A 103 6.77 -10.73 -4.41
C ALA A 103 6.63 -12.25 -4.51
N PHE A 104 6.04 -12.94 -3.51
CA PHE A 104 5.87 -14.40 -3.58
C PHE A 104 4.69 -14.81 -4.47
N GLY A 105 3.59 -14.05 -4.46
CA GLY A 105 2.45 -14.28 -5.37
C GLY A 105 2.80 -13.99 -6.83
N GLU A 106 3.48 -12.86 -7.10
CA GLU A 106 3.97 -12.52 -8.45
C GLU A 106 5.06 -13.49 -8.94
N ALA A 107 5.89 -14.04 -8.06
CA ALA A 107 6.87 -15.05 -8.43
C ALA A 107 6.23 -16.37 -8.91
N ALA A 108 5.14 -16.81 -8.26
CA ALA A 108 4.39 -17.99 -8.68
C ALA A 108 3.70 -17.77 -10.04
N GLU A 109 3.08 -16.60 -10.25
CA GLU A 109 2.48 -16.23 -11.54
C GLU A 109 3.52 -16.04 -12.65
N MET A 110 4.66 -15.42 -12.36
CA MET A 110 5.78 -15.30 -13.29
C MET A 110 6.32 -16.65 -13.74
N LEU A 111 6.39 -17.63 -12.83
CA LEU A 111 6.81 -19.00 -13.16
C LEU A 111 5.79 -19.69 -14.07
N ARG A 112 4.48 -19.51 -13.84
CA ARG A 112 3.43 -20.03 -14.72
C ARG A 112 3.51 -19.44 -16.12
N LEU A 113 3.65 -18.12 -16.22
CA LEU A 113 3.78 -17.41 -17.50
C LEU A 113 5.04 -17.86 -18.27
N LYS A 114 6.19 -17.96 -17.59
CA LYS A 114 7.42 -18.44 -18.23
C LYS A 114 7.34 -19.89 -18.68
N ALA A 115 6.69 -20.76 -17.91
CA ALA A 115 6.48 -22.16 -18.29
C ALA A 115 5.63 -22.26 -19.56
N GLN A 116 4.58 -21.43 -19.66
CA GLN A 116 3.75 -21.33 -20.86
C GLN A 116 4.55 -20.82 -22.09
N GLU A 117 5.43 -19.83 -21.91
CA GLU A 117 6.31 -19.32 -22.99
C GLU A 117 7.25 -20.39 -23.55
N ILE A 118 7.77 -21.29 -22.70
CA ILE A 118 8.68 -22.37 -23.11
C ILE A 118 7.94 -23.67 -23.50
N GLY A 119 6.60 -23.66 -23.52
CA GLY A 119 5.78 -24.83 -23.87
C GLY A 119 5.81 -25.95 -22.83
N VAL A 120 6.16 -25.64 -21.58
CA VAL A 120 6.11 -26.58 -20.45
C VAL A 120 4.76 -26.44 -19.76
N GLU A 121 3.96 -27.50 -19.80
CA GLU A 121 2.72 -27.55 -19.03
C GLU A 121 3.03 -27.65 -17.53
N VAL A 122 2.63 -26.62 -16.79
CA VAL A 122 2.77 -26.55 -15.33
C VAL A 122 2.10 -27.74 -14.63
N GLU A 123 1.05 -28.31 -15.21
CA GLU A 123 0.36 -29.49 -14.67
C GLU A 123 1.10 -30.82 -14.93
N GLY A 124 1.98 -30.86 -15.93
CA GLY A 124 2.75 -32.04 -16.31
C GLY A 124 4.12 -32.16 -15.66
N ASP A 125 4.65 -31.08 -15.08
CA ASP A 125 5.97 -31.06 -14.42
C ASP A 125 5.84 -31.05 -12.88
N PRO A 126 6.08 -32.20 -12.20
CA PRO A 126 5.93 -32.31 -10.76
C PRO A 126 6.96 -31.46 -9.98
N ALA A 127 8.12 -31.16 -10.57
CA ALA A 127 9.11 -30.31 -9.92
C ALA A 127 8.65 -28.84 -9.94
N LEU A 128 8.06 -28.40 -11.06
CA LEU A 128 7.51 -27.05 -11.18
C LEU A 128 6.29 -26.85 -10.25
N GLN A 129 5.42 -27.85 -10.15
CA GLN A 129 4.30 -27.85 -9.20
C GLN A 129 4.79 -27.75 -7.75
N ALA A 130 5.81 -28.53 -7.38
CA ALA A 130 6.35 -28.49 -6.02
C ALA A 130 6.93 -27.12 -5.64
N ILE A 131 7.57 -26.43 -6.60
CA ILE A 131 8.11 -25.08 -6.39
C ILE A 131 6.98 -24.07 -6.21
N ILE A 132 5.97 -24.09 -7.08
CA ILE A 132 4.81 -23.20 -7.01
C ILE A 132 4.06 -23.40 -5.68
N GLN A 133 3.79 -24.65 -5.31
CA GLN A 133 3.10 -24.99 -4.08
C GLN A 133 3.91 -24.59 -2.83
N SER A 134 5.24 -24.71 -2.89
CA SER A 134 6.13 -24.23 -1.81
C SER A 134 6.06 -22.71 -1.64
N LEU A 135 6.06 -21.95 -2.75
CA LEU A 135 5.94 -20.49 -2.73
C LEU A 135 4.60 -20.03 -2.17
N GLU A 136 3.51 -20.69 -2.56
CA GLU A 136 2.16 -20.42 -2.05
C GLU A 136 2.04 -20.75 -0.55
N GLN A 137 2.61 -21.88 -0.09
CA GLN A 137 2.67 -22.23 1.33
C GLN A 137 3.52 -21.25 2.14
N GLN A 138 4.63 -20.76 1.60
CA GLN A 138 5.46 -19.75 2.25
C GLN A 138 4.72 -18.42 2.39
N ALA A 139 3.93 -18.02 1.38
CA ALA A 139 3.06 -16.86 1.47
C ALA A 139 1.97 -17.04 2.56
N GLY A 140 1.33 -18.22 2.62
CA GLY A 140 0.32 -18.53 3.63
C GLY A 140 0.86 -18.58 5.06
N THR A 141 1.99 -19.24 5.28
CA THR A 141 2.61 -19.36 6.61
C THR A 141 3.18 -18.04 7.11
N ALA A 142 3.69 -17.18 6.21
CA ALA A 142 4.09 -15.81 6.54
C ALA A 142 2.90 -14.97 7.03
N ARG A 143 1.72 -15.15 6.42
CA ARG A 143 0.46 -14.50 6.82
C ARG A 143 0.00 -14.96 8.20
N GLU A 144 -0.03 -16.26 8.46
CA GLU A 144 -0.49 -16.84 9.74
C GLU A 144 0.39 -16.43 10.94
N ARG A 145 1.72 -16.56 10.80
CA ARG A 145 2.67 -16.17 11.88
C ARG A 145 2.56 -14.69 12.25
N ARG A 146 2.19 -13.83 11.30
CA ARG A 146 2.04 -12.39 11.52
C ARG A 146 0.68 -12.01 12.11
N LEU A 147 -0.41 -12.69 11.75
CA LEU A 147 -1.71 -12.56 12.43
C LEU A 147 -1.59 -12.94 13.91
N ALA A 148 -0.86 -14.02 14.22
CA ALA A 148 -0.57 -14.41 15.60
C ALA A 148 0.23 -13.32 16.37
N LYS A 149 1.18 -12.65 15.72
CA LYS A 149 2.01 -11.59 16.33
C LYS A 149 1.26 -10.27 16.52
N ILE A 150 0.32 -9.94 15.64
CA ILE A 150 -0.59 -8.79 15.82
C ILE A 150 -1.55 -9.06 16.98
N SER A 151 -2.08 -10.28 17.08
CA SER A 151 -2.93 -10.71 18.19
C SER A 151 -2.19 -10.65 19.54
N SER A 152 -0.93 -11.11 19.61
CA SER A 152 -0.14 -11.07 20.84
C SER A 152 0.22 -9.65 21.30
N ASN A 153 0.48 -8.73 20.36
CA ASN A 153 0.81 -7.34 20.67
C ASN A 153 -0.42 -6.48 21.02
N GLY A 154 -1.63 -6.92 20.65
CA GLY A 154 -2.88 -6.26 21.02
C GLY A 154 -3.29 -6.47 22.49
N HIS A 155 -2.75 -7.49 23.17
CA HIS A 155 -3.15 -7.85 24.54
C HIS A 155 -2.40 -7.09 25.65
N THR A 156 -1.26 -6.44 25.36
CA THR A 156 -0.39 -5.84 26.39
C THR A 156 -0.68 -4.38 26.75
N ARG A 157 -1.81 -3.80 26.29
CA ARG A 157 -2.21 -2.41 26.64
C ARG A 157 -3.62 -2.30 27.21
N ARG A 158 -3.96 -3.10 28.23
CA ARG A 158 -4.97 -2.69 29.22
C ARG A 158 -4.27 -2.39 30.53
N ARG A 159 -3.92 -1.12 30.75
CA ARG A 159 -3.61 -0.66 32.12
C ARG A 159 -4.90 -0.78 32.94
N PRO A 160 -4.85 -1.31 34.17
CA PRO A 160 -5.98 -1.22 35.08
C PRO A 160 -6.24 0.25 35.37
N VAL A 161 -7.48 0.68 35.18
CA VAL A 161 -7.95 2.01 35.60
C VAL A 161 -8.13 1.92 37.10
N SER A 162 -7.21 2.55 37.82
CA SER A 162 -7.32 2.85 39.26
C SER A 162 -8.28 4.00 39.49
#